data_AF-A0AAE3SHK0-F1
#
_entry.id   AF-A0AAE3SHK0-F1
#
_cell.length_a   1.000
_cell.length_b   1.000
_cell.length_c   1.000
_cell.angle_alpha   90.00
_cell.angle_beta   90.00
_cell.angle_gamma   90.00
#
_symmetry.space_group_name_H-M   'P 1'
#
loop_
_entity.id
_entity.type
_entity.pdbx_description
1 polymer ?
#
loop_
_entity_poly.entity_id
_entity_poly.type
_entity_poly.pdbx_seq_one_letter_code
_entity_poly.pdbx_strand_id
1 'polypeptide(L)'
;MISLSDIEINQSQLNHLLSQHEKNAYKYLLENGVFCNHCNDYCNYGISNYKVYLDRFNDIKVTGECTFCSNEVSKIMEFGDNESFFRKAVQFRNTRKVLTESD
;
A
#
# COMPACT_ATOMS: atom_id res chain seq x y z
N MET A 1 -19.76 -1.16 -11.23
CA MET A 1 -19.09 -2.34 -10.64
C MET A 1 -17.64 -1.99 -10.33
N ILE A 2 -17.20 -1.88 -9.06
CA ILE A 2 -15.84 -1.45 -8.65
C ILE A 2 -14.77 -2.35 -9.30
N SER A 3 -13.70 -1.77 -9.88
CA SER A 3 -12.60 -2.57 -10.43
C SER A 3 -11.87 -3.25 -9.27
N LEU A 4 -11.73 -4.57 -9.35
CA LEU A 4 -11.09 -5.41 -8.33
C LEU A 4 -9.58 -5.58 -8.56
N SER A 5 -8.98 -4.83 -9.49
CA SER A 5 -7.54 -4.87 -9.70
C SER A 5 -6.77 -4.07 -8.64
N ASP A 6 -5.55 -4.50 -8.36
CA ASP A 6 -4.56 -3.68 -7.66
C ASP A 6 -4.33 -2.39 -8.44
N ILE A 7 -4.24 -1.26 -7.73
CA ILE A 7 -4.03 0.05 -8.32
C ILE A 7 -2.72 0.60 -7.78
N GLU A 8 -1.71 0.76 -8.63
CA GLU A 8 -0.47 1.42 -8.23
C GLU A 8 -0.76 2.88 -7.88
N ILE A 9 -0.29 3.31 -6.71
CA ILE A 9 -0.46 4.66 -6.18
C ILE A 9 0.89 5.28 -5.84
N ASN A 10 1.03 6.57 -6.15
CA ASN A 10 2.21 7.34 -5.77
C ASN A 10 2.09 7.95 -4.36
N GLN A 11 3.16 8.56 -3.87
CA GLN A 11 3.20 9.14 -2.53
C GLN A 11 2.15 10.25 -2.31
N SER A 12 1.84 11.05 -3.32
CA SER A 12 0.83 12.11 -3.23
C SER A 12 -0.57 11.51 -3.04
N GLN A 13 -0.89 10.48 -3.82
CA GLN A 13 -2.16 9.74 -3.71
C GLN A 13 -2.28 9.02 -2.37
N LEU A 14 -1.22 8.34 -1.93
CA LEU A 14 -1.16 7.71 -0.61
C LEU A 14 -1.39 8.73 0.52
N ASN A 15 -0.75 9.90 0.43
CA ASN A 15 -0.88 10.98 1.41
C ASN A 15 -2.29 11.59 1.48
N HIS A 16 -3.07 11.49 0.40
CA HIS A 16 -4.46 11.91 0.35
C HIS A 16 -5.40 10.89 1.01
N LEU A 17 -5.10 9.60 0.86
CA LEU A 17 -5.87 8.52 1.48
C LEU A 17 -5.68 8.51 3.01
N LEU A 18 -4.43 8.61 3.48
CA LEU A 18 -4.10 8.49 4.89
C LEU A 18 -4.30 9.79 5.68
N SER A 19 -4.88 9.68 6.88
CA SER A 19 -4.81 10.68 7.94
C SER A 19 -3.39 10.77 8.52
N GLN A 20 -3.14 11.78 9.36
CA GLN A 20 -1.82 11.94 9.99
C GLN A 20 -1.45 10.75 10.89
N HIS A 21 -2.42 10.20 11.61
CA HIS A 21 -2.20 9.02 12.44
C HIS A 21 -1.87 7.79 11.59
N GLU A 22 -2.63 7.57 10.52
CA GLU A 22 -2.43 6.45 9.60
C GLU A 22 -1.10 6.55 8.84
N LYS A 23 -0.62 7.76 8.52
CA LYS A 23 0.73 7.98 7.96
C LYS A 23 1.83 7.50 8.89
N ASN A 24 1.69 7.75 10.19
CA ASN A 24 2.66 7.29 11.18
C ASN A 24 2.62 5.76 11.31
N ALA A 25 1.42 5.18 11.31
CA ALA A 25 1.25 3.72 11.33
C ALA A 25 1.84 3.06 10.07
N TYR A 26 1.55 3.61 8.88
CA TYR A 26 2.11 3.16 7.61
C TYR A 26 3.65 3.18 7.64
N LYS A 27 4.25 4.29 8.09
CA LYS A 27 5.72 4.42 8.20
C LYS A 27 6.29 3.36 9.14
N TYR A 28 5.69 3.19 10.32
CA TYR A 28 6.14 2.19 11.28
C TYR A 28 6.09 0.76 10.71
N LEU A 29 4.99 0.40 10.05
CA LEU A 29 4.82 -0.91 9.41
C LEU A 29 5.78 -1.13 8.24
N LEU A 30 6.08 -0.09 7.47
CA LEU A 30 7.05 -0.17 6.37
C LEU A 30 8.47 -0.42 6.90
N GLU A 31 8.84 0.23 8.00
CA GLU A 31 10.18 0.15 8.60
C GLU A 31 10.39 -1.14 9.42
N ASN A 32 9.34 -1.67 10.05
CA ASN A 32 9.47 -2.74 11.05
C ASN A 32 8.58 -3.96 10.78
N GLY A 33 7.59 -3.84 9.88
CA GLY A 33 6.53 -4.82 9.71
C GLY A 33 6.66 -5.71 8.47
N VAL A 34 7.77 -5.63 7.73
CA VAL A 34 7.99 -6.42 6.52
C VAL A 34 8.82 -7.66 6.84
N PHE A 35 8.20 -8.83 6.76
CA PHE A 35 8.87 -10.12 6.93
C PHE A 35 9.54 -10.57 5.63
N CYS A 36 10.77 -11.06 5.71
CA CYS A 36 11.50 -11.61 4.57
C CYS A 36 11.66 -13.13 4.73
N ASN A 37 11.06 -13.89 3.81
CA ASN A 37 11.17 -15.35 3.81
C ASN A 37 12.61 -15.84 3.58
N HIS A 38 13.44 -15.07 2.88
CA HIS A 38 14.84 -15.43 2.64
C HIS A 38 15.71 -15.24 3.91
N CYS A 39 15.47 -14.16 4.66
CA CYS A 39 16.15 -13.94 5.94
C CYS A 39 15.58 -14.80 7.06
N ASN A 40 14.33 -15.27 6.89
CA ASN A 40 13.51 -15.84 7.95
C ASN A 40 13.39 -14.91 9.17
N ASP A 41 13.33 -13.61 8.90
CA ASP A 41 13.24 -12.53 9.89
C ASP A 41 12.61 -11.29 9.22
N TYR A 42 12.28 -10.28 10.01
CA TYR A 42 11.91 -8.97 9.50
C TYR A 42 13.09 -8.34 8.75
N CYS A 43 12.78 -7.54 7.73
CA CYS A 43 13.77 -6.68 7.08
C CYS A 43 14.19 -5.59 8.06
N ASN A 44 15.07 -5.95 8.98
CA ASN A 44 15.82 -5.02 9.80
C ASN A 44 16.48 -4.05 8.81
N TYR A 45 16.24 -2.74 8.94
CA TYR A 45 16.59 -1.67 7.98
C TYR A 45 15.62 -1.41 6.82
N GLY A 46 14.41 -1.98 6.84
CA GLY A 46 13.31 -1.62 5.94
C GLY A 46 13.43 -2.22 4.52
N ILE A 47 12.81 -1.55 3.55
CA ILE A 47 12.75 -2.01 2.16
C ILE A 47 13.20 -0.92 1.17
N SER A 48 13.76 -1.33 0.05
CA SER A 48 14.18 -0.47 -1.08
C SER A 48 13.35 -0.76 -2.34
N ASN A 49 13.46 0.14 -3.34
CA ASN A 49 12.86 -0.01 -4.67
C ASN A 49 11.37 -0.38 -4.66
N TYR A 50 10.64 0.09 -3.64
CA TYR A 50 9.29 -0.37 -3.40
C TYR A 50 8.25 0.39 -4.21
N LYS A 51 7.15 -0.30 -4.49
CA LYS A 51 5.92 0.22 -5.09
C LYS A 51 4.77 0.02 -4.12
N VAL A 52 3.80 0.93 -4.19
CA VAL A 52 2.63 0.94 -3.32
C VAL A 52 1.38 0.75 -4.17
N TYR A 53 0.50 -0.11 -3.71
CA TYR A 53 -0.75 -0.45 -4.36
C TYR A 53 -1.90 -0.30 -3.38
N LEU A 54 -3.04 0.15 -3.89
CA LEU A 54 -4.33 -0.08 -3.27
C LEU A 54 -4.85 -1.42 -3.80
N ASP A 55 -5.00 -2.41 -2.93
CA ASP A 55 -5.42 -3.75 -3.34
C ASP A 55 -6.94 -3.86 -3.51
N ARG A 56 -7.43 -5.00 -3.96
CA ARG A 56 -8.87 -5.26 -4.19
C ARG A 56 -9.78 -5.05 -2.98
N PHE A 57 -9.24 -5.13 -1.75
CA PHE A 57 -9.96 -4.93 -0.50
C PHE A 57 -9.86 -3.50 0.03
N ASN A 58 -9.17 -2.63 -0.70
CA ASN A 58 -8.78 -1.29 -0.26
C ASN A 58 -7.79 -1.35 0.90
N ASP A 59 -6.88 -2.32 0.89
CA ASP A 59 -5.70 -2.33 1.75
C ASP A 59 -4.50 -1.72 1.03
N ILE A 60 -3.50 -1.32 1.81
CA ILE A 60 -2.23 -0.87 1.26
C ILE A 60 -1.31 -2.07 1.13
N LYS A 61 -1.01 -2.43 -0.11
CA LYS A 61 -0.01 -3.44 -0.44
C LYS A 61 1.28 -2.75 -0.85
N VAL A 62 2.39 -3.19 -0.28
CA VAL A 62 3.73 -2.75 -0.64
C VAL A 62 4.49 -3.95 -1.18
N THR A 63 5.20 -3.76 -2.28
CA THR A 63 6.15 -4.74 -2.85
C THR A 63 7.48 -4.05 -3.06
N GLY A 64 8.58 -4.66 -2.68
CA GLY A 64 9.90 -4.09 -2.84
C GLY A 64 10.99 -5.11 -2.56
N GLU A 65 12.18 -4.63 -2.22
CA GLU A 65 13.34 -5.48 -1.93
C GLU A 65 13.75 -5.30 -0.47
N CYS A 66 14.06 -6.41 0.21
CA CYS A 66 14.62 -6.34 1.55
C CYS A 66 16.00 -5.68 1.49
N THR A 67 16.26 -4.63 2.29
CA THR A 67 17.53 -3.90 2.23
C THR A 67 18.74 -4.74 2.65
N PHE A 68 18.53 -5.81 3.43
CA PHE A 68 19.59 -6.70 3.90
C PHE A 68 20.02 -7.74 2.85
N CYS A 69 19.07 -8.41 2.19
CA CYS A 69 19.36 -9.55 1.30
C CYS A 69 18.95 -9.33 -0.16
N SER A 70 18.40 -8.17 -0.50
CA SER A 70 17.92 -7.78 -1.84
C SER A 70 16.86 -8.69 -2.45
N ASN A 71 16.30 -9.63 -1.70
CA ASN A 71 15.21 -10.48 -2.17
C ASN A 71 13.89 -9.72 -2.14
N GLU A 72 12.98 -10.09 -3.05
CA GLU A 72 11.64 -9.53 -3.12
C GLU A 72 10.86 -9.82 -1.83
N VAL A 73 10.15 -8.80 -1.36
CA VAL A 73 9.27 -8.85 -0.19
C VAL A 73 7.97 -8.14 -0.49
N SER A 74 6.89 -8.59 0.14
CA SER A 74 5.59 -7.94 0.07
C SER A 74 4.93 -7.88 1.44
N LYS A 75 4.21 -6.79 1.69
CA LYS A 75 3.43 -6.57 2.91
C LYS A 75 2.07 -5.98 2.55
N ILE A 76 1.00 -6.59 3.07
CA ILE A 76 -0.34 -6.02 3.09
C ILE A 76 -0.54 -5.36 4.46
N MET A 77 -1.04 -4.13 4.45
CA MET A 77 -1.40 -3.34 5.62
C MET A 77 -2.91 -3.10 5.57
N GLU A 78 -3.61 -3.66 6.56
CA GLU A 78 -5.08 -3.81 6.63
C GLU A 78 -5.80 -2.49 6.97
N PHE A 79 -5.57 -1.44 6.18
CA PHE A 79 -6.24 -0.14 6.35
C PHE A 79 -7.70 -0.15 5.86
N GLY A 80 -8.09 -1.14 5.05
CA GLY A 80 -9.43 -1.27 4.46
C GLY A 80 -10.52 -1.49 5.50
N ASP A 81 -10.19 -2.02 6.68
CA ASP A 81 -11.13 -2.17 7.79
C ASP A 81 -11.45 -0.85 8.50
N ASN A 82 -10.66 0.20 8.26
CA ASN A 82 -10.97 1.54 8.75
C ASN A 82 -11.99 2.21 7.82
N GLU A 83 -13.20 2.49 8.33
CA GLU A 83 -14.29 3.07 7.55
C GLU A 83 -13.92 4.39 6.84
N SER A 84 -13.15 5.26 7.51
CA SER A 84 -12.72 6.54 6.94
C SER A 84 -11.78 6.35 5.76
N PHE A 85 -10.79 5.46 5.92
CA PHE A 85 -9.87 5.08 4.85
C PHE A 85 -10.62 4.41 3.70
N PHE A 86 -11.45 3.42 3.99
CA PHE A 86 -12.23 2.66 3.02
C PHE A 86 -13.07 3.57 2.12
N ARG A 87 -13.77 4.55 2.72
CA ARG A 87 -14.57 5.52 1.95
C ARG A 87 -13.72 6.35 0.98
N LYS A 88 -12.55 6.83 1.42
CA LYS A 88 -11.61 7.56 0.55
C LYS A 88 -11.06 6.67 -0.56
N ALA A 89 -10.73 5.42 -0.25
CA ALA A 89 -10.23 4.45 -1.22
C ALA A 89 -11.27 4.11 -2.29
N VAL A 90 -12.53 3.89 -1.89
CA VAL A 90 -13.66 3.71 -2.83
C VAL A 90 -13.85 4.95 -3.72
N GLN A 91 -13.83 6.15 -3.13
CA GLN A 91 -13.93 7.39 -3.90
C GLN A 91 -12.79 7.51 -4.92
N PHE A 92 -11.55 7.24 -4.50
CA PHE A 92 -10.37 7.25 -5.36
C PHE A 92 -10.50 6.27 -6.53
N ARG A 93 -10.96 5.03 -6.27
CA ARG A 93 -11.22 4.01 -7.32
C ARG A 93 -12.25 4.50 -8.34
N ASN A 94 -13.31 5.16 -7.88
CA ASN A 94 -14.35 5.68 -8.77
C ASN A 94 -13.85 6.84 -9.62
N THR A 95 -13.05 7.76 -9.07
CA THR A 95 -12.47 8.88 -9.84
C THR A 95 -11.53 8.40 -10.95
N ARG A 96 -10.74 7.34 -10.71
CA ARG A 96 -9.88 6.78 -11.77
C ARG A 96 -10.65 6.18 -12.93
N LYS A 97 -11.85 5.62 -12.69
CA LYS A 97 -12.67 5.07 -13.78
C LYS A 97 -13.24 6.13 -14.71
N VAL A 98 -13.61 7.28 -14.15
CA VAL A 98 -14.15 8.39 -14.94
C VAL A 98 -13.11 8.84 -15.98
N LEU A 99 -11.81 8.72 -15.68
CA LEU A 99 -10.72 9.05 -16.61
C LEU A 99 -10.43 7.97 -17.66
N THR A 100 -10.94 6.75 -17.50
CA THR A 100 -10.72 5.64 -18.46
C THR A 100 -11.96 5.35 -19.32
N GLU A 101 -13.13 5.86 -18.94
CA GLU A 101 -14.40 5.67 -19.66
C GLU A 101 -14.79 6.90 -20.53
N SER A 102 -13.88 7.87 -20.68
CA SER A 102 -14.06 9.08 -21.52
C SER A 102 -13.27 9.05 -22.83
N ASP A 103 -12.76 7.89 -23.24
CA ASP A 103 -12.15 7.62 -24.55
C ASP A 103 -13.08 6.73 -25.42
#